data_AF-A0A6P0BEP7-F1
#
_entry.id   AF-A0A6P0BEP7-F1
#
_cell.length_a   1.000
_cell.length_b   1.000
_cell.length_c   1.000
_cell.angle_alpha   90.00
_cell.angle_beta   90.00
_cell.angle_gamma   90.00
#
_symmetry.space_group_name_H-M   'P 1'
#
loop_
_entity.id
_entity.type
_entity.pdbx_description
1 polymer ?
#
loop_
_entity_poly.entity_id
_entity_poly.type
_entity_poly.pdbx_seq_one_letter_code
_entity_poly.pdbx_strand_id
1 'polypeptide(L)' 'MKHALLGVVALALSACSPQAEKVYTVDELLADETLLAKVIGECRNEPGALRGTANCQPAEAADGKLRLERMRKSLGG' A
#
# COMPACT_ATOMS: atom_id res chain seq x y z
N MET A 1 4.55 42.63 -4.53
CA MET A 1 3.21 42.04 -4.81
C MET A 1 3.26 40.88 -5.81
N LYS A 2 3.91 41.02 -6.98
CA LYS A 2 4.04 39.97 -8.01
C LYS A 2 4.61 38.64 -7.50
N HIS A 3 5.71 38.70 -6.75
CA HIS A 3 6.38 37.54 -6.18
C HIS A 3 5.60 36.88 -5.03
N ALA A 4 4.80 37.66 -4.30
CA ALA A 4 3.92 37.13 -3.24
C ALA A 4 2.77 36.32 -3.85
N LEU A 5 2.19 36.80 -4.96
CA LEU A 5 1.16 36.07 -5.70
C LEU A 5 1.70 34.76 -6.29
N LEU A 6 2.91 34.78 -6.86
CA LEU A 6 3.57 33.58 -7.36
C LEU A 6 3.86 32.55 -6.25
N GLY A 7 4.26 33.02 -5.06
CA GLY A 7 4.47 32.14 -3.91
C GLY A 7 3.18 31.47 -3.42
N VAL A 8 2.08 32.20 -3.36
CA VAL A 8 0.77 31.66 -2.95
C VAL A 8 0.25 30.62 -3.95
N VAL A 9 0.43 30.86 -5.26
CA VAL A 9 0.04 29.90 -6.30
C VAL A 9 0.88 28.62 -6.22
N ALA A 10 2.19 28.72 -5.98
CA ALA A 10 3.06 27.55 -5.84
C ALA A 10 2.70 26.70 -4.61
N LEU A 11 2.38 27.33 -3.47
CA LEU A 11 1.92 26.65 -2.26
C LEU A 11 0.58 25.94 -2.48
N ALA A 12 -0.38 26.58 -3.14
CA ALA A 12 -1.67 25.96 -3.47
C ALA A 12 -1.53 24.74 -4.41
N LEU A 13 -0.59 24.78 -5.37
CA LEU A 13 -0.32 23.66 -6.26
C LEU A 13 0.29 22.45 -5.54
N SER A 14 1.10 22.67 -4.50
CA SER A 14 1.66 21.58 -3.68
C SER A 14 0.60 20.85 -2.85
N ALA A 15 -0.50 21.52 -2.51
CA ALA A 15 -1.61 20.89 -1.79
C ALA A 15 -2.46 19.96 -2.68
N CYS A 16 -2.34 20.06 -4.01
CA CYS A 16 -3.02 19.18 -4.96
C CYS A 16 -2.20 17.93 -5.34
N SER A 17 -0.96 17.77 -4.86
CA SER A 17 -0.25 16.51 -5.06
C SER A 17 -0.86 15.44 -4.16
N PRO A 18 -1.17 14.23 -4.67
CA PRO A 18 -1.54 13.12 -3.80
C PRO A 18 -0.42 12.94 -2.79
N GLN A 19 -0.78 12.95 -1.50
CA GLN A 19 0.16 12.60 -0.44
C GLN A 19 0.75 11.24 -0.79
N ALA A 20 2.08 11.15 -0.77
CA ALA A 20 2.75 9.90 -1.00
C ALA A 20 2.16 8.87 -0.04
N GLU A 21 1.48 7.87 -0.59
CA GLU A 21 0.88 6.81 0.20
C GLU A 21 2.01 6.12 0.98
N LYS A 22 1.77 5.81 2.26
CA LYS A 22 2.75 5.07 3.05
C LYS A 22 3.02 3.75 2.33
N VAL A 23 4.29 3.51 2.02
CA VAL A 23 4.73 2.21 1.48
C VAL A 23 4.96 1.28 2.66
N TYR A 24 4.29 0.13 2.64
CA TYR A 24 4.40 -0.89 3.67
C TYR A 24 5.37 -1.99 3.24
N THR A 25 6.23 -2.40 4.17
CA THR A 25 7.07 -3.58 4.01
C THR A 25 6.28 -4.86 4.25
N VAL A 26 6.81 -5.99 3.78
CA VAL A 26 6.22 -7.32 4.06
C VAL A 26 6.08 -7.54 5.57
N ASP A 27 7.09 -7.17 6.36
CA ASP A 27 7.09 -7.42 7.81
C ASP A 27 6.05 -6.56 8.55
N GLU A 28 5.86 -5.30 8.14
CA GLU A 28 4.78 -4.45 8.67
C GLU A 28 3.40 -5.06 8.37
N LEU A 29 3.21 -5.61 7.17
CA LEU A 29 1.95 -6.24 6.77
C LEU A 29 1.72 -7.60 7.46
N LEU A 30 2.78 -8.35 7.75
CA LEU A 30 2.68 -9.59 8.54
C LEU A 30 2.38 -9.33 10.01
N ALA A 31 2.80 -8.17 10.53
CA ALA A 31 2.53 -7.77 11.91
C ALA A 31 1.09 -7.26 12.13
N ASP A 32 0.40 -6.84 11.07
CA ASP A 32 -0.99 -6.36 11.11
C ASP A 32 -1.84 -6.99 9.98
N GLU A 33 -2.48 -8.11 10.30
CA GLU A 33 -3.34 -8.82 9.35
C GLU A 33 -4.57 -7.98 8.91
N THR A 34 -5.02 -7.01 9.71
CA THR A 34 -6.15 -6.14 9.35
C THR A 34 -5.74 -5.14 8.28
N LEU A 35 -4.57 -4.54 8.44
CA LEU A 35 -3.95 -3.69 7.43
C LEU A 35 -3.68 -4.49 6.15
N LEU A 36 -3.12 -5.69 6.24
CA LEU A 36 -2.91 -6.56 5.09
C LEU A 36 -4.21 -6.86 4.35
N ALA A 37 -5.29 -7.20 5.06
CA ALA A 37 -6.60 -7.48 4.46
C ALA A 37 -7.16 -6.28 3.69
N LYS A 38 -6.96 -5.05 4.22
CA LYS A 38 -7.34 -3.81 3.53
C LYS A 38 -6.54 -3.63 2.23
N VAL A 39 -5.21 -3.66 2.33
CA VAL A 39 -4.31 -3.42 1.18
C VAL A 39 -4.50 -4.49 0.10
N ILE A 40 -4.57 -5.78 0.47
CA ILE A 40 -4.77 -6.85 -0.52
C ILE A 40 -6.16 -6.78 -1.18
N GLY A 41 -7.17 -6.30 -0.45
CA GLY A 41 -8.50 -6.03 -1.00
C GLY A 41 -8.46 -4.95 -2.07
N GLU A 42 -7.78 -3.83 -1.79
CA GLU A 42 -7.54 -2.74 -2.75
C GLU A 42 -6.81 -3.27 -4.00
N CYS A 43 -5.74 -4.05 -3.82
CA CYS A 43 -4.97 -4.64 -4.93
C CYS A 43 -5.78 -5.59 -5.82
N ARG A 44 -6.74 -6.34 -5.24
CA ARG A 44 -7.58 -7.31 -5.99
C ARG A 44 -8.74 -6.65 -6.72
N ASN A 45 -9.17 -5.46 -6.30
CA ASN A 45 -10.29 -4.75 -6.90
C ASN A 45 -9.95 -4.12 -8.26
N GLU A 46 -8.67 -3.86 -8.55
CA GLU A 46 -8.20 -3.39 -9.86
C GLU A 46 -7.12 -4.33 -10.44
N PRO A 47 -7.49 -5.57 -10.80
CA PRO A 47 -6.54 -6.58 -11.24
C PRO A 47 -5.94 -6.16 -12.59
N GLY A 48 -4.62 -5.95 -12.60
CA GLY A 48 -3.82 -5.59 -13.78
C GLY A 48 -3.10 -4.25 -13.65
N ALA A 49 -3.73 -3.22 -13.10
CA ALA A 49 -3.13 -1.89 -12.94
C ALA A 49 -2.27 -1.79 -11.68
N LEU A 50 -2.69 -2.43 -10.58
CA LEU A 50 -2.08 -2.21 -9.27
C LEU A 50 -1.00 -3.23 -8.88
N ARG A 51 -0.85 -4.34 -9.62
CA ARG A 51 0.09 -5.41 -9.28
C ARG A 51 1.57 -4.97 -9.22
N GLY A 52 1.91 -3.88 -9.92
CA GLY A 52 3.24 -3.26 -9.87
C GLY A 52 3.37 -2.07 -8.90
N THR A 53 2.33 -1.76 -8.12
CA THR A 53 2.39 -0.62 -7.18
C THR A 53 3.17 -0.97 -5.92
N ALA A 54 3.67 0.07 -5.26
CA ALA A 54 4.56 -0.05 -4.11
C ALA A 54 3.97 -0.89 -2.96
N ASN A 55 2.65 -0.89 -2.77
CA ASN A 55 1.96 -1.63 -1.71
C ASN A 55 1.44 -3.01 -2.14
N CYS A 56 1.14 -3.25 -3.41
CA CYS A 56 0.58 -4.53 -3.83
C CYS A 56 1.59 -5.66 -3.91
N GLN A 57 2.84 -5.38 -4.32
CA GLN A 57 3.92 -6.38 -4.28
C GLN A 57 4.16 -6.95 -2.86
N PRO A 58 4.42 -6.13 -1.83
CA PRO A 58 4.62 -6.65 -0.48
C PRO A 58 3.34 -7.28 0.12
N ALA A 59 2.15 -6.77 -0.23
CA ALA A 59 0.89 -7.36 0.22
C ALA A 59 0.63 -8.75 -0.38
N GLU A 60 0.87 -8.95 -1.68
CA GLU A 60 0.76 -10.28 -2.31
C GLU A 60 1.72 -11.28 -1.67
N ALA A 61 2.96 -10.85 -1.37
CA ALA A 61 3.95 -11.68 -0.71
C ALA A 61 3.53 -12.05 0.73
N ALA A 62 3.03 -11.09 1.51
CA ALA A 62 2.55 -11.29 2.87
C ALA A 62 1.31 -12.23 2.91
N ASP A 63 0.31 -11.99 2.06
CA ASP A 63 -0.88 -12.87 1.94
C ASP A 63 -0.48 -14.30 1.57
N GLY A 64 0.45 -14.46 0.63
CA GLY A 64 1.00 -15.75 0.24
C GLY A 64 1.67 -16.49 1.42
N LYS A 65 2.49 -15.77 2.20
CA LYS A 65 3.16 -16.34 3.38
C LYS A 65 2.14 -16.78 4.44
N LEU A 66 1.17 -15.94 4.80
CA LEU A 66 0.13 -16.31 5.78
C LEU A 66 -0.74 -17.47 5.31
N ARG A 67 -1.02 -17.56 4.00
CA ARG A 67 -1.76 -18.69 3.43
C ARG A 67 -0.96 -19.99 3.53
N LEU A 68 0.34 -19.94 3.24
CA LEU A 68 1.23 -21.09 3.39
C LEU A 68 1.37 -21.50 4.86
N GLU A 69 1.52 -20.55 5.78
CA GLU A 69 1.59 -20.83 7.23
C GLU A 69 0.31 -21.48 7.77
N ARG A 70 -0.86 -21.00 7.33
CA ARG A 70 -2.15 -21.64 7.66
C ARG A 70 -2.25 -23.05 7.10
N MET A 71 -1.78 -23.27 5.87
CA MET A 71 -1.73 -24.60 5.26
C MET A 71 -0.82 -25.52 6.07
N ARG A 72 0.40 -25.08 6.42
CA ARG A 72 1.35 -25.83 7.26
C ARG A 72 0.71 -26.25 8.58
N LYS A 73 0.08 -25.31 9.29
CA LYS A 73 -0.65 -25.60 10.55
C LYS A 73 -1.76 -26.62 10.34
N SER A 74 -2.52 -26.53 9.25
CA SER A 74 -3.62 -27.47 8.96
C SER A 74 -3.13 -28.89 8.64
N LEU A 75 -1.91 -29.03 8.14
CA LEU A 75 -1.27 -30.32 7.83
C LEU A 75 -0.52 -30.92 9.03
N GLY A 76 -0.63 -30.32 10.21
CA GLY A 76 0.01 -30.79 11.45
C GLY A 76 1.49 -30.44 11.56
N GLY A 77 1.96 -29.43 10.82
CA GLY A 77 3.33 -28.93 10.88
C GLY A 77 3.59 -27.84 11.91
#